data_AF-A0YUS7-F1
#
_entry.id   AF-A0YUS7-F1
#
_cell.length_a   1.000
_cell.length_b   1.000
_cell.length_c   1.000
_cell.angle_alpha   90.00
_cell.angle_beta   90.00
_cell.angle_gamma   90.00
#
_symmetry.space_group_name_H-M   'P 1'
#
loop_
_entity.id
_entity.type
_entity.pdbx_description
1 polymer ?
#
loop_
_entity_poly.entity_id
_entity_poly.type
_entity_poly.pdbx_seq_one_letter_code
_entity_poly.pdbx_strand_id
1 'polypeptide(L)'
;MSNYPNMTVTFAGIEGKVLKSSPHGNYQVIQLSKRVVICGTFSNQWGWSEIPEDESGFTSFITYIGCKSKTEYSQLKNITQTLDGHCEELRPAKRNPNFKLEFKVRELSSQSVRELIKALR
;
A
#
# COMPACT_ATOMS: atom_id res chain seq x y z
N MET A 1 -6.54 -19.90 10.98
CA MET A 1 -7.19 -18.75 11.64
C MET A 1 -6.08 -17.84 12.17
N SER A 2 -5.98 -16.59 11.72
CA SER A 2 -4.91 -15.69 12.19
C SER A 2 -5.34 -14.97 13.47
N ASN A 3 -4.62 -15.22 14.56
CA ASN A 3 -4.86 -14.71 15.92
C ASN A 3 -4.40 -13.25 16.13
N TYR A 4 -4.84 -12.32 15.28
CA TYR A 4 -4.65 -10.89 15.57
C TYR A 4 -6.00 -10.26 15.84
N PRO A 5 -6.20 -9.56 16.98
CA PRO A 5 -7.38 -8.72 17.18
C PRO A 5 -7.50 -7.76 15.99
N ASN A 6 -8.72 -7.26 15.72
CA ASN A 6 -9.00 -6.31 14.64
C ASN A 6 -8.22 -4.99 14.85
N MET A 7 -6.91 -5.02 14.61
CA MET A 7 -6.03 -3.88 14.71
C MET A 7 -6.23 -3.02 13.48
N THR A 8 -6.53 -1.76 13.74
CA THR A 8 -6.68 -0.72 12.75
C THR A 8 -5.56 0.30 12.93
N VAL A 9 -5.17 0.93 11.82
CA VAL A 9 -4.19 2.02 11.76
C VAL A 9 -4.80 3.11 10.91
N THR A 10 -4.70 4.35 11.36
CA THR A 10 -5.07 5.50 10.53
C THR A 10 -3.87 5.89 9.67
N PHE A 11 -4.10 6.03 8.37
CA PHE A 11 -3.10 6.49 7.40
C PHE A 11 -3.74 7.53 6.50
N ALA A 12 -3.22 8.76 6.47
CA ALA A 12 -3.76 9.86 5.67
C ALA A 12 -5.27 10.11 5.88
N GLY A 13 -5.74 9.98 7.13
CA GLY A 13 -7.15 10.08 7.50
C GLY A 13 -8.01 8.89 7.06
N ILE A 14 -7.40 7.77 6.65
CA ILE A 14 -8.09 6.54 6.25
C ILE A 14 -7.83 5.47 7.29
N GLU A 15 -8.92 4.91 7.84
CA GLU A 15 -8.83 3.73 8.69
C GLU A 15 -8.48 2.49 7.86
N GLY A 16 -7.32 1.90 8.14
CA GLY A 16 -6.80 0.72 7.47
C GLY A 16 -6.75 -0.50 8.39
N LYS A 17 -6.98 -1.69 7.83
CA LYS A 17 -6.89 -2.96 8.57
C LYS A 17 -5.47 -3.51 8.51
N VAL A 18 -4.87 -3.82 9.66
CA VAL A 18 -3.58 -4.51 9.71
C VAL A 18 -3.74 -5.94 9.18
N LEU A 19 -3.03 -6.26 8.11
CA LEU A 19 -2.96 -7.62 7.53
C LEU A 19 -1.80 -8.43 8.12
N LYS A 20 -0.69 -7.76 8.42
CA LYS A 20 0.52 -8.39 8.93
C LYS A 20 1.38 -7.36 9.67
N SER A 21 1.95 -7.76 10.79
CA SER A 21 3.05 -7.04 11.45
C SER A 21 4.31 -7.88 11.37
N SER A 22 5.48 -7.24 11.32
CA SER A 22 6.73 -7.98 11.45
C SER A 22 6.93 -8.45 12.90
N PRO A 23 7.59 -9.60 13.14
CA PRO A 23 7.80 -10.11 14.50
C PRO A 23 8.52 -9.15 15.44
N HIS A 24 9.35 -8.27 14.87
CA HIS A 24 10.13 -7.28 15.59
C HIS A 24 9.52 -5.87 15.52
N GLY A 25 8.28 -5.73 15.04
CA GLY A 25 7.58 -4.45 14.98
C GLY A 25 8.07 -3.47 13.90
N ASN A 26 9.12 -3.79 13.14
CA ASN A 26 9.74 -2.88 12.15
C ASN A 26 8.81 -2.42 11.01
N TYR A 27 7.81 -3.21 10.62
CA TYR A 27 6.91 -2.86 9.52
C TYR A 27 5.53 -3.45 9.72
N GLN A 28 4.55 -2.83 9.07
CA GLN A 28 3.18 -3.32 9.00
C GLN A 28 2.65 -3.28 7.56
N VAL A 29 1.84 -4.29 7.21
CA VAL A 29 1.09 -4.35 5.96
C VAL A 29 -0.34 -3.98 6.29
N ILE A 30 -0.83 -2.88 5.70
CA ILE A 30 -2.15 -2.30 5.99
C ILE A 30 -3.01 -2.35 4.75
N GLN A 31 -4.22 -2.86 4.88
CA GLN A 31 -5.24 -2.80 3.84
C GLN A 31 -6.05 -1.50 3.99
N LEU A 32 -5.97 -0.61 3.00
CA LEU A 32 -6.73 0.65 2.97
C LEU A 32 -8.02 0.54 2.15
N SER A 33 -8.06 -0.37 1.18
CA SER A 33 -9.28 -0.73 0.43
C SER A 33 -9.21 -2.17 -0.05
N LYS A 34 -10.23 -2.67 -0.77
CA LYS A 34 -10.13 -4.00 -1.40
C LYS A 34 -8.89 -4.09 -2.29
N ARG A 35 -8.54 -3.02 -3.00
CA ARG A 35 -7.49 -2.99 -4.03
C ARG A 35 -6.15 -2.42 -3.52
N VAL A 36 -6.17 -1.50 -2.58
CA VAL A 36 -4.97 -0.76 -2.14
C VAL A 36 -4.50 -1.30 -0.79
N VAL A 37 -3.24 -1.72 -0.76
CA VAL A 37 -2.51 -2.16 0.43
C VAL A 37 -1.22 -1.36 0.52
N ILE A 38 -0.80 -0.95 1.70
CA ILE A 38 0.52 -0.36 1.93
C ILE A 38 1.38 -1.27 2.80
N CYS A 39 2.70 -1.19 2.65
CA CYS A 39 3.65 -1.70 3.62
C CYS A 39 4.40 -0.50 4.20
N GLY A 40 4.04 -0.09 5.41
CA GLY A 40 4.71 0.99 6.14
C GLY A 40 5.82 0.44 7.02
N THR A 41 6.92 1.18 7.14
CA THR A 41 8.07 0.86 8.01
C THR A 41 8.28 1.98 9.03
N PHE A 42 8.64 1.62 10.26
CA PHE A 42 8.97 2.57 11.34
C PHE A 42 10.47 2.87 11.41
N SER A 43 11.26 2.20 10.56
CA SER A 43 12.68 2.47 10.37
C SER A 43 13.04 2.35 8.90
N ASN A 44 13.84 3.28 8.39
CA ASN A 44 14.26 3.26 6.99
C ASN A 44 15.50 2.37 6.74
N GLN A 45 15.63 1.25 7.45
CA GLN A 45 16.77 0.34 7.32
C GLN A 45 16.94 -0.25 5.90
N TRP A 46 15.86 -0.21 5.10
CA TRP A 46 15.83 -0.74 3.73
C TRP A 46 16.09 0.32 2.66
N GLY A 47 16.39 1.57 3.05
CA GLY A 47 16.71 2.66 2.12
C GLY A 47 15.58 2.98 1.15
N TRP A 48 14.33 2.97 1.63
CA TRP A 48 13.19 3.44 0.84
C TRP A 48 13.14 4.97 0.85
N SER A 49 12.47 5.56 -0.13
CA SER A 49 12.21 7.00 -0.15
C SER A 49 11.47 7.39 1.14
N GLU A 50 12.02 8.31 1.91
CA GLU A 50 11.41 8.75 3.17
C GLU A 50 10.22 9.63 2.86
N ILE A 51 9.05 9.10 3.20
CA ILE A 51 7.75 9.75 3.01
C ILE A 51 7.03 9.53 4.33
N PRO A 52 7.43 10.28 5.37
CA PRO A 52 6.87 10.10 6.69
C PRO A 52 5.37 10.39 6.66
N GLU A 53 4.62 9.61 7.42
CA GLU A 53 3.19 9.79 7.59
C GLU A 53 2.86 9.79 9.09
N ASP A 54 2.44 10.95 9.57
CA ASP A 54 2.39 11.25 11.01
C ASP A 54 1.32 10.44 11.76
N GLU A 55 0.17 10.15 11.14
CA GLU A 55 -0.93 9.47 11.82
C GLU A 55 -0.62 7.99 12.09
N SER A 56 0.03 7.33 11.13
CA SER A 56 0.48 5.94 11.27
C SER A 56 1.84 5.81 11.96
N GLY A 57 2.63 6.88 11.99
CA GLY A 57 4.01 6.89 12.48
C GLY A 57 5.01 6.19 11.55
N PHE A 58 4.64 5.90 10.31
CA PHE A 58 5.56 5.30 9.33
C PHE A 58 6.59 6.33 8.86
N THR A 59 7.87 5.95 8.82
CA THR A 59 8.95 6.75 8.21
C THR A 59 8.90 6.69 6.68
N SER A 60 8.47 5.56 6.15
CA SER A 60 8.35 5.31 4.72
C SER A 60 7.33 4.22 4.47
N PHE A 61 6.79 4.17 3.25
CA PHE A 61 5.89 3.11 2.84
C PHE A 61 6.01 2.78 1.35
N ILE A 62 5.52 1.61 1.00
CA ILE A 62 5.32 1.18 -0.38
C ILE A 62 3.84 0.86 -0.59
N THR A 63 3.28 1.32 -1.70
CA THR A 63 1.90 0.99 -2.08
C THR A 63 1.86 -0.23 -3.00
N TYR A 64 0.87 -1.09 -2.81
CA TYR A 64 0.57 -2.26 -3.61
C TYR A 64 -0.87 -2.17 -4.11
N ILE A 65 -1.04 -2.28 -5.43
CA ILE A 65 -2.35 -2.20 -6.08
C ILE A 65 -2.69 -3.56 -6.66
N GLY A 66 -3.81 -4.13 -6.24
CA GLY A 66 -4.34 -5.38 -6.78
C GLY A 66 -4.84 -5.23 -8.21
N CYS A 67 -4.62 -6.24 -9.03
CA CYS A 67 -5.00 -6.31 -10.45
C CYS A 67 -5.68 -7.64 -10.78
N LYS A 68 -6.66 -7.60 -11.68
CA LYS A 68 -7.37 -8.76 -12.22
C LYS A 68 -6.69 -9.32 -13.47
N SER A 69 -6.06 -8.45 -14.28
CA SER A 69 -5.47 -8.83 -15.57
C SER A 69 -4.36 -7.84 -15.99
N LYS A 70 -3.60 -8.22 -17.03
CA LYS A 70 -2.62 -7.32 -17.68
C LYS A 70 -3.28 -6.10 -18.32
N THR A 71 -4.50 -6.23 -18.85
CA THR A 71 -5.26 -5.12 -19.45
C THR A 71 -5.65 -4.09 -18.39
N GLU A 72 -6.13 -4.56 -17.22
CA GLU A 72 -6.47 -3.67 -16.09
C GLU A 72 -5.21 -2.97 -15.55
N TYR A 73 -4.07 -3.65 -15.52
CA TYR A 73 -2.80 -3.07 -15.09
C TYR A 73 -2.42 -1.82 -15.89
N SER A 74 -2.56 -1.81 -17.23
CA SER A 74 -2.25 -0.63 -18.04
C SER A 74 -3.11 0.58 -17.67
N GLN A 75 -4.40 0.37 -17.39
CA GLN A 75 -5.32 1.43 -16.97
C GLN A 75 -4.95 1.97 -15.58
N LEU A 76 -4.72 1.07 -14.62
CA LEU A 76 -4.35 1.44 -13.25
C LEU A 76 -2.99 2.13 -13.19
N LYS A 77 -2.03 1.70 -14.01
CA LYS A 77 -0.72 2.33 -14.13
C LYS A 77 -0.85 3.79 -14.56
N ASN A 78 -1.66 4.08 -15.58
CA ASN A 78 -1.87 5.44 -16.04
C ASN A 78 -2.42 6.34 -14.93
N ILE A 79 -3.47 5.89 -14.21
CA ILE A 79 -4.03 6.62 -13.07
C ILE A 79 -2.97 6.88 -11.99
N THR A 80 -2.18 5.85 -11.68
CA THR A 80 -1.16 5.93 -10.64
C THR A 80 -0.04 6.91 -11.01
N GLN A 81 0.36 6.94 -12.29
CA GLN A 81 1.40 7.85 -12.78
C GLN A 81 0.94 9.32 -12.80
N THR A 82 -0.37 9.60 -12.96
CA THR A 82 -0.91 10.96 -12.82
C THR A 82 -0.87 11.49 -11.38
N LEU A 83 -0.54 10.62 -10.41
CA LEU A 83 -0.39 10.96 -9.00
C LEU A 83 1.08 10.86 -8.53
N ASP A 84 2.01 10.99 -9.49
CA ASP A 84 3.46 10.90 -9.30
C ASP A 84 3.95 9.54 -8.78
N GLY A 85 3.18 8.48 -9.00
CA GLY A 85 3.53 7.13 -8.56
C GLY A 85 4.45 6.40 -9.54
N HIS A 86 5.53 5.81 -9.00
CA HIS A 86 6.51 5.04 -9.78
C HIS A 86 6.14 3.55 -9.77
N CYS A 87 5.50 3.10 -10.87
CA CYS A 87 4.98 1.74 -11.01
C CYS A 87 6.06 0.74 -11.42
N GLU A 88 6.25 -0.31 -10.63
CA GLU A 88 7.02 -1.50 -10.98
C GLU A 88 6.14 -2.50 -11.79
N GLU A 89 6.77 -3.56 -12.31
CA GLU A 89 6.09 -4.58 -13.11
C GLU A 89 4.99 -5.34 -12.36
N LEU A 90 4.00 -5.81 -13.13
CA LEU A 90 2.92 -6.66 -12.64
C LEU A 90 3.46 -8.03 -12.21
N ARG A 91 3.04 -8.50 -11.03
CA ARG A 91 3.52 -9.75 -10.43
C ARG A 91 2.39 -10.52 -9.73
N PRO A 92 2.59 -11.80 -9.38
CA PRO A 92 1.69 -12.52 -8.49
C PRO A 92 1.51 -11.78 -7.15
N ALA A 93 0.27 -11.69 -6.67
CA ALA A 93 -0.04 -10.99 -5.43
C ALA A 93 0.62 -11.65 -4.22
N LYS A 94 1.28 -10.83 -3.39
CA LYS A 94 1.90 -11.25 -2.12
C LYS A 94 1.37 -10.46 -0.93
N ARG A 95 0.79 -9.28 -1.15
CA ARG A 95 0.33 -8.34 -0.12
C ARG A 95 -1.17 -8.13 -0.16
N ASN A 96 -1.78 -8.17 -1.35
CA ASN A 96 -3.23 -8.05 -1.48
C ASN A 96 -3.91 -9.43 -1.61
N PRO A 97 -4.61 -9.93 -0.56
CA PRO A 97 -5.25 -11.24 -0.59
C PRO A 97 -6.50 -11.31 -1.50
N ASN A 98 -7.03 -10.16 -1.95
CA ASN A 98 -8.25 -10.10 -2.74
C ASN A 98 -8.02 -10.26 -4.26
N PHE A 99 -6.77 -10.28 -4.70
CA PHE A 99 -6.40 -10.30 -6.12
C PHE A 99 -5.32 -11.36 -6.37
N LYS A 100 -5.28 -11.89 -7.60
CA LYS A 100 -4.23 -12.84 -8.02
C LYS A 100 -2.94 -12.14 -8.46
N LEU A 101 -3.06 -10.89 -8.91
CA LEU A 101 -1.95 -10.07 -9.37
C LEU A 101 -1.90 -8.78 -8.55
N GLU A 102 -0.71 -8.23 -8.39
CA GLU A 102 -0.50 -6.90 -7.84
C GLU A 102 0.68 -6.24 -8.55
N PHE A 103 0.79 -4.92 -8.46
CA PHE A 103 2.01 -4.21 -8.79
C PHE A 103 2.36 -3.26 -7.65
N LYS A 104 3.65 -2.93 -7.58
CA LYS A 104 4.19 -2.04 -6.57
C LYS A 104 4.27 -0.63 -7.12
N VAL A 105 3.99 0.33 -6.26
CA VAL A 105 4.11 1.76 -6.53
C VAL A 105 4.95 2.39 -5.45
N ARG A 106 6.05 3.03 -5.88
CA ARG A 106 6.91 3.83 -5.02
C ARG A 106 6.54 5.31 -5.13
N GLU A 107 7.01 6.08 -4.17
CA GLU A 107 7.05 7.55 -4.24
C GLU A 107 5.70 8.27 -4.25
N LEU A 108 4.59 7.53 -4.10
CA LEU A 108 3.32 8.17 -3.76
C LEU A 108 3.41 8.84 -2.39
N SER A 109 2.99 10.11 -2.32
CA SER A 109 2.71 10.77 -1.04
C SER A 109 1.49 10.13 -0.35
N SER A 110 1.35 10.32 0.97
CA SER A 110 0.18 9.87 1.73
C SER A 110 -1.12 10.46 1.16
N GLN A 111 -1.10 11.72 0.74
CA GLN A 111 -2.22 12.37 0.06
C GLN A 111 -2.50 11.74 -1.33
N SER A 112 -1.47 11.44 -2.11
CA SER A 112 -1.63 10.75 -3.40
C SER A 112 -2.26 9.36 -3.24
N VAL A 113 -1.92 8.62 -2.17
CA VAL A 113 -2.58 7.34 -1.85
C VAL A 113 -4.06 7.54 -1.55
N ARG A 114 -4.43 8.61 -0.83
CA ARG A 114 -5.83 8.94 -0.56
C ARG A 114 -6.60 9.25 -1.84
N GLU A 115 -6.03 10.06 -2.73
CA GLU A 115 -6.66 10.35 -4.02
C GLU A 115 -6.74 9.12 -4.93
N LEU A 116 -5.72 8.27 -4.93
CA LEU A 116 -5.73 6.99 -5.64
C LEU A 116 -6.89 6.11 -5.15
N ILE A 117 -7.11 5.98 -3.84
CA ILE A 117 -8.22 5.19 -3.31
C ILE A 117 -9.57 5.72 -3.78
N LYS A 118 -9.75 7.05 -3.86
CA LYS A 118 -10.98 7.66 -4.40
C LYS A 118 -11.13 7.35 -5.89
N ALA A 119 -10.07 7.47 -6.68
CA ALA A 119 -10.09 7.22 -8.12
C ALA A 119 -10.32 5.74 -8.49
N LEU A 120 -10.04 4.81 -7.57
CA LEU A 120 -10.17 3.36 -7.78
C LEU A 120 -11.43 2.74 -7.15
N ARG A 121 -12.32 3.57 -6.59
CA ARG A 121 -13.67 3.15 -6.14
C ARG A 121 -14.60 2.97 -7.33
#